data_AF-A0A2W6PAB6-F1
#
_entry.id   AF-A0A2W6PAB6-F1
#
_cell.length_a   1.000
_cell.length_b   1.000
_cell.length_c   1.000
_cell.angle_alpha   90.00
_cell.angle_beta   90.00
_cell.angle_gamma   90.00
#
_symmetry.space_group_name_H-M   'P 1'
#
loop_
_entity.id
_entity.type
_entity.pdbx_description
1 polymer ?
#
loop_
_entity_poly.entity_id
_entity_poly.type
_entity_poly.pdbx_seq_one_letter_code
_entity_poly.pdbx_strand_id
1 'polypeptide(L)' 'MKKRYGFIYVDRNDDGSGTLERYKKKSFHWYKEVIRTNGANLIGVTKKL' A
#
# COMPACT_ATOMS: atom_id res chain seq x y z
N MET A 1 -1.25 12.97 12.38
CA MET A 1 -1.94 11.73 12.09
C MET A 1 -1.03 10.58 12.49
N LYS A 2 -1.18 10.06 13.72
CA LYS A 2 -0.32 8.96 14.20
C LYS A 2 -0.65 7.58 13.63
N LYS A 3 -1.90 7.30 13.23
CA LYS A 3 -2.31 6.01 12.63
C LYS A 3 -2.69 6.20 11.15
N ARG A 4 -2.01 5.53 10.23
CA ARG A 4 -2.16 5.73 8.77
C ARG A 4 -2.36 4.40 8.03
N TYR A 5 -3.59 4.10 7.63
CA TYR A 5 -3.97 2.82 7.03
C TYR A 5 -3.88 2.76 5.49
N GLY A 6 -3.84 3.90 4.81
CA GLY A 6 -3.88 3.94 3.36
C GLY A 6 -2.61 3.41 2.68
N PHE A 7 -2.75 2.90 1.46
CA PHE A 7 -1.65 2.59 0.54
C PHE A 7 -0.99 3.85 -0.06
N ILE A 8 -1.63 5.00 0.11
CA ILE A 8 -1.14 6.33 -0.29
C ILE A 8 -0.87 7.12 1.00
N TYR A 9 0.31 7.73 1.09
CA TYR A 9 0.63 8.69 2.13
C TYR A 9 0.06 10.04 1.76
N VAL A 10 -0.51 10.73 2.75
CA VAL A 10 -1.01 12.11 2.61
C VAL A 10 -0.18 12.95 3.56
N ASP A 11 0.42 14.03 3.04
CA ASP A 11 1.17 14.96 3.86
C ASP A 11 0.24 15.85 4.69
N ARG A 12 -0.12 15.32 5.86
CA ARG A 12 -0.97 16.00 6.85
C ARG A 12 -0.69 15.45 8.24
N ASN A 13 -0.56 16.33 9.22
CA ASN A 13 -0.26 16.03 10.62
C ASN A 13 -1.50 16.22 11.53
N ASP A 14 -1.38 15.86 12.81
CA ASP A 14 -2.51 15.93 13.76
C ASP A 14 -2.85 17.38 14.13
N ASP A 15 -1.85 18.26 14.11
CA ASP A 15 -1.97 19.70 14.32
C ASP A 15 -2.52 20.45 13.09
N GLY A 16 -2.85 19.73 12.02
CA GLY A 16 -3.38 20.30 10.78
C GLY A 16 -2.32 20.79 9.78
N SER A 17 -1.03 20.76 10.12
CA SER A 17 0.05 21.13 9.19
C SER A 17 0.23 20.10 8.06
N GLY A 18 0.83 20.52 6.94
CA GLY A 18 1.16 19.69 5.77
C GLY A 18 0.63 20.26 4.44
N THR A 19 1.16 19.77 3.32
CA THR A 19 0.84 20.27 1.96
C THR A 19 -0.39 19.61 1.32
N LEU A 20 -0.94 18.57 1.96
CA LEU A 20 -1.96 17.67 1.41
C LEU A 20 -1.51 16.91 0.14
N GLU A 21 -0.22 16.90 -0.18
CA GLU A 21 0.30 16.10 -1.29
C GLU A 21 0.13 14.61 -1.03
N ARG A 22 0.03 13.84 -2.13
CA ARG A 22 -0.20 12.40 -2.09
C ARG A 22 1.00 11.66 -2.67
N TYR A 23 1.48 10.67 -1.93
CA TYR A 23 2.66 9.90 -2.27
C TYR A 23 2.34 8.40 -2.25
N LYS A 24 2.79 7.67 -3.27
CA LYS A 24 2.64 6.21 -3.29
C LYS A 24 3.55 5.60 -2.23
N LYS A 25 2.99 4.82 -1.30
CA LYS A 25 3.80 4.02 -0.37
C LYS A 25 4.33 2.79 -1.10
N LYS A 26 5.31 2.09 -0.51
CA LYS A 26 5.75 0.77 -1.01
C LYS A 26 4.58 -0.21 -1.17
N SER A 27 3.64 -0.18 -0.22
CA SER A 27 2.44 -1.03 -0.24
C SER A 27 1.49 -0.73 -1.39
N PHE A 28 1.59 0.43 -2.05
CA PHE A 28 0.81 0.75 -3.25
C PHE A 28 1.10 -0.21 -4.39
N HIS A 29 2.39 -0.38 -4.73
CA HIS A 29 2.79 -1.25 -5.82
C HIS A 29 2.60 -2.73 -5.48
N TRP A 30 2.84 -3.09 -4.22
CA TRP A 30 2.53 -4.44 -3.73
C TRP A 30 1.04 -4.77 -3.95
N TYR A 31 0.12 -3.89 -3.52
CA TYR A 31 -1.31 -4.16 -3.66
C TYR A 31 -1.80 -4.06 -5.12
N LYS A 32 -1.19 -3.18 -5.93
CA LYS A 32 -1.41 -3.15 -7.39
C LYS A 32 -1.11 -4.52 -8.01
N GLU A 33 -0.02 -5.15 -7.61
CA GLU A 33 0.39 -6.45 -8.12
C GLU A 33 -0.52 -7.60 -7.65
N VAL A 34 -0.97 -7.54 -6.39
CA VAL A 34 -2.00 -8.46 -5.88
C VAL A 34 -3.26 -8.40 -6.73
N ILE A 35 -3.79 -7.20 -7.00
CA ILE A 35 -4.98 -7.04 -7.85
C ILE A 35 -4.70 -7.54 -9.28
N ARG A 36 -3.57 -7.15 -9.88
CA ARG A 36 -3.20 -7.51 -11.25
C ARG A 36 -3.13 -9.02 -11.45
N THR A 37 -2.67 -9.76 -10.44
CA THR A 37 -2.51 -11.21 -10.47
C THR A 37 -3.72 -11.94 -9.90
N ASN A 38 -4.79 -11.23 -9.53
CA ASN A 38 -5.92 -11.77 -8.80
C ASN A 38 -5.51 -12.60 -7.58
N GLY A 39 -4.50 -12.12 -6.84
CA GLY A 39 -3.96 -12.78 -5.65
C GLY A 39 -3.01 -13.95 -5.92
N ALA A 40 -2.76 -14.34 -7.18
CA ALA A 40 -1.88 -15.47 -7.49
C ALA A 40 -0.43 -15.25 -7.00
N ASN A 41 0.03 -13.99 -6.93
CA ASN A 41 1.37 -13.66 -6.42
C ASN A 41 1.55 -13.88 -4.90
N LEU A 42 0.48 -14.18 -4.16
CA LEU A 42 0.51 -14.44 -2.71
C LEU A 42 0.64 -15.93 -2.39
N ILE A 43 0.34 -16.80 -3.35
CA ILE A 43 0.35 -18.25 -3.15
C ILE A 43 1.77 -18.72 -3.46
N GLY A 44 2.52 -19.10 -2.42
CA GLY A 44 3.79 -19.79 -2.59
C GLY A 44 3.53 -21.08 -3.34
N VAL A 45 4.20 -21.28 -4.48
CA VAL A 45 4.09 -22.50 -5.27
C VAL A 45 4.62 -23.65 -4.42
N THR A 46 3.75 -24.32 -3.66
CA THR A 46 4.01 -25.69 -3.24
C THR A 46 3.91 -26.48 -4.54
N LYS A 47 5.04 -26.60 -5.25
CA LYS A 47 5.18 -27.60 -6.30
C LYS A 47 4.92 -28.93 -5.61
N LYS A 48 3.71 -29.45 -5.75
CA LYS A 48 3.41 -30.85 -5.46
C LYS A 48 4.28 -31.64 -6.43
N LEU A 49 5.40 -32.15 -5.91
CA LEU A 49 6.14 -33.25 -6.50
C LEU A 49 5.25 -34.50 -6.45
#